data_AF-A0A1I2DU01-F1
#
_entry.id   AF-A0A1I2DU01-F1
#
_cell.length_a   1.000
_cell.length_b   1.000
_cell.length_c   1.000
_cell.angle_alpha   90.00
_cell.angle_beta   90.00
_cell.angle_gamma   90.00
#
_symmetry.space_group_name_H-M   'P 1'
#
loop_
_entity.id
_entity.type
_entity.pdbx_description
1 polymer ?
#
loop_
_entity_poly.entity_id
_entity_poly.type
_entity_poly.pdbx_seq_one_letter_code
_entity_poly.pdbx_strand_id
1 'polypeptide(L)'
;METPQKKTKKKLKPWMKWLLGTASFFVIVALIFTGVTYYYIKSIDIKDIASRHSSDLAADSGEKQPESKLPAIIEKPVEKASQLIGGEKIDSADALDVAAILLNSGLSLKQISYLQGNATTDLPVEEKQKIRDILLSKLSDEEIELLKSITKQYGIGLNILNPNYPIEWVGERDPEKMKENNEAWKKMNQQSNGSTKPTDTGTKTDEKPANTDTKQDDKPAEPEKEPTPELTTDLKQVKQSIDSKTEGQLASLSGTCQAKSNSILAQIVGSADGVTLENLQNKYLGKVMEAEGSCDAAFQGIVSQAASSYADAGIDSSAMPDWNAKYEASKQAVRSSAISAIAKAINNNK
;
A
#
# COMPACT_ATOMS: atom_id res chain seq x y z
N MET A 1 -27.26 10.59 56.74
CA MET A 1 -25.78 10.51 56.71
C MET A 1 -25.41 9.09 56.35
N GLU A 2 -25.19 8.81 55.06
CA GLU A 2 -24.72 7.50 54.61
C GLU A 2 -23.18 7.52 54.54
N THR A 3 -22.54 6.64 55.30
CA THR A 3 -21.08 6.49 55.30
C THR A 3 -20.62 5.68 54.08
N PRO A 4 -19.54 6.09 53.39
CA PRO A 4 -19.06 5.41 52.20
C PRO A 4 -18.39 4.07 52.56
N GLN A 5 -18.86 2.98 51.97
CA GLN A 5 -18.24 1.66 52.06
C GLN A 5 -16.87 1.66 51.36
N LYS A 6 -15.80 1.43 52.14
CA LYS A 6 -14.44 1.17 51.63
C LYS A 6 -14.38 -0.23 50.99
N LYS A 7 -14.28 -0.28 49.66
CA LYS A 7 -13.96 -1.51 48.92
C LYS A 7 -12.51 -1.93 49.23
N THR A 8 -12.34 -3.09 49.88
CA THR A 8 -11.03 -3.68 50.16
C THR A 8 -10.43 -4.29 48.89
N LYS A 9 -9.26 -3.80 48.48
CA LYS A 9 -8.51 -4.34 47.34
C LYS A 9 -8.00 -5.74 47.69
N LYS A 10 -8.51 -6.77 47.00
CA LYS A 10 -8.05 -8.16 47.16
C LYS A 10 -6.56 -8.26 46.81
N LYS A 11 -5.73 -8.70 47.76
CA LYS A 11 -4.30 -8.93 47.54
C LYS A 11 -4.11 -10.15 46.63
N LEU A 12 -3.55 -9.93 45.44
CA LEU A 12 -3.17 -11.00 44.51
C LEU A 12 -2.13 -11.93 45.15
N LYS A 13 -2.33 -13.25 45.00
CA LYS A 13 -1.46 -14.28 45.55
C LYS A 13 -0.04 -14.17 44.95
N PRO A 14 1.03 -14.45 45.71
CA PRO A 14 2.42 -14.30 45.24
C PRO A 14 2.73 -15.05 43.93
N TRP A 15 2.13 -16.22 43.72
CA TRP A 15 2.28 -17.00 42.49
C TRP A 15 1.67 -16.30 41.26
N MET A 16 0.55 -15.60 41.40
CA MET A 16 -0.03 -14.80 40.31
C MET A 16 0.89 -13.63 39.92
N LYS A 17 1.62 -13.04 40.88
CA LYS A 17 2.58 -11.96 40.58
C LYS A 17 3.76 -12.48 39.75
N TRP A 18 4.20 -13.72 39.98
CA TRP A 18 5.29 -14.35 39.23
C TRP A 18 4.84 -14.72 37.80
N LEU A 19 3.61 -15.21 37.66
CA LEU A 19 2.99 -15.56 36.37
C LEU A 19 2.69 -14.33 35.50
N LEU A 20 2.27 -13.21 36.11
CA LEU A 20 2.12 -11.92 35.44
C LEU A 20 3.47 -11.33 34.98
N GLY A 21 4.54 -11.52 35.75
CA GLY A 21 5.88 -11.05 35.39
C GLY A 21 6.50 -11.78 34.21
N THR A 22 6.38 -13.12 34.15
CA THR A 22 6.89 -13.91 33.02
C THR A 22 6.06 -13.69 31.75
N ALA A 23 4.73 -13.60 31.84
CA ALA A 23 3.88 -13.27 30.70
C ALA A 23 4.18 -11.87 30.13
N SER A 24 4.45 -10.88 30.99
CA SER A 24 4.85 -9.52 30.56
C SER A 24 6.16 -9.50 29.78
N PHE A 25 7.18 -10.28 30.21
CA PHE A 25 8.46 -10.37 29.50
C PHE A 25 8.32 -10.91 28.07
N PHE A 26 7.57 -12.00 27.87
CA PHE A 26 7.36 -12.57 26.53
C PHE A 26 6.58 -11.62 25.61
N VAL A 27 5.65 -10.86 26.16
CA VAL A 27 4.87 -9.87 25.41
C VAL A 27 5.73 -8.68 24.96
N ILE A 28 6.65 -8.20 25.81
CA ILE A 28 7.59 -7.14 25.44
C ILE A 28 8.54 -7.61 24.35
N VAL A 29 9.06 -8.83 24.47
CA VAL A 29 9.90 -9.45 23.43
C VAL A 29 9.12 -9.57 22.12
N ALA A 30 7.85 -9.98 22.16
CA ALA A 30 6.99 -10.07 20.99
C ALA A 30 6.67 -8.70 20.36
N LEU A 31 6.54 -7.63 21.15
CA LEU A 31 6.29 -6.27 20.64
C LEU A 31 7.52 -5.64 20.00
N ILE A 32 8.69 -5.81 20.62
CA ILE A 32 9.97 -5.45 19.99
C ILE A 32 10.10 -6.25 18.70
N PHE A 33 9.80 -7.55 18.73
CA PHE A 33 9.83 -8.37 17.54
C PHE A 33 8.87 -7.82 16.47
N THR A 34 7.60 -7.56 16.77
CA THR A 34 6.62 -7.08 15.78
C THR A 34 6.97 -5.70 15.21
N GLY A 35 7.43 -4.77 16.06
CA GLY A 35 7.86 -3.43 15.63
C GLY A 35 9.15 -3.46 14.81
N VAL A 36 10.13 -4.29 15.23
CA VAL A 36 11.35 -4.56 14.47
C VAL A 36 11.00 -5.26 13.18
N THR A 37 10.08 -6.23 13.14
CA THR A 37 9.63 -6.90 11.94
C THR A 37 8.94 -5.93 10.98
N TYR A 38 8.03 -5.08 11.48
CA TYR A 38 7.38 -4.06 10.65
C TYR A 38 8.42 -3.08 10.07
N TYR A 39 9.33 -2.59 10.91
CA TYR A 39 10.41 -1.72 10.48
C TYR A 39 11.35 -2.42 9.49
N TYR A 40 11.70 -3.68 9.77
CA TYR A 40 12.57 -4.52 8.95
C TYR A 40 11.95 -4.70 7.57
N ILE A 41 10.69 -5.19 7.48
CA ILE A 41 9.94 -5.35 6.23
C ILE A 41 9.88 -4.04 5.46
N LYS A 42 9.58 -2.91 6.12
CA LYS A 42 9.53 -1.61 5.45
C LYS A 42 10.90 -1.11 4.99
N SER A 43 11.96 -1.44 5.75
CA SER A 43 13.34 -1.04 5.45
C SER A 43 14.00 -1.89 4.38
N ILE A 44 13.36 -2.98 3.94
CA ILE A 44 13.81 -3.71 2.75
C ILE A 44 13.62 -2.77 1.56
N ASP A 45 14.73 -2.33 1.01
CA ASP A 45 14.76 -1.49 -0.18
C ASP A 45 14.27 -2.31 -1.39
N ILE A 46 13.44 -1.72 -2.24
CA ILE A 46 12.96 -2.34 -3.47
C ILE A 46 14.14 -2.80 -4.34
N LYS A 47 15.27 -2.08 -4.30
CA LYS A 47 16.49 -2.47 -5.02
C LYS A 47 17.11 -3.77 -4.51
N ASP A 48 17.02 -4.01 -3.21
CA ASP A 48 17.53 -5.22 -2.58
C ASP A 48 16.65 -6.43 -2.95
N ILE A 49 15.32 -6.27 -2.94
CA ILE A 49 14.36 -7.26 -3.47
C ILE A 49 14.66 -7.54 -4.94
N ALA A 50 14.78 -6.49 -5.75
CA ALA A 50 15.12 -6.62 -7.15
C ALA A 50 16.40 -7.41 -7.33
N SER A 51 17.46 -7.12 -6.57
CA SER A 51 18.73 -7.85 -6.71
C SER A 51 18.61 -9.35 -6.42
N ARG A 52 17.77 -9.76 -5.46
CA ARG A 52 17.50 -11.18 -5.18
C ARG A 52 16.79 -11.86 -6.35
N HIS A 53 15.76 -11.20 -6.88
CA HIS A 53 14.90 -11.74 -7.94
C HIS A 53 15.41 -11.48 -9.37
N SER A 54 16.45 -10.65 -9.54
CA SER A 54 17.15 -10.42 -10.82
C SER A 54 18.03 -11.60 -11.23
N SER A 55 18.33 -12.49 -10.28
CA SER A 55 19.31 -13.58 -10.41
C SER A 55 18.82 -14.80 -11.17
N ASP A 56 17.64 -14.72 -11.80
CA ASP A 56 16.89 -15.85 -12.38
C ASP A 56 17.54 -16.51 -13.61
N LEU A 57 18.86 -16.39 -13.77
CA LEU A 57 19.68 -17.11 -14.74
C LEU A 57 20.97 -17.73 -14.15
N ALA A 58 21.27 -17.55 -12.86
CA ALA A 58 22.50 -18.07 -12.27
C ALA A 58 22.21 -19.13 -11.20
N ALA A 59 22.13 -20.37 -11.67
CA ALA A 59 22.45 -21.63 -10.99
C ALA A 59 21.95 -21.83 -9.55
N ASP A 60 21.05 -22.80 -9.43
CA ASP A 60 20.72 -23.63 -8.27
C ASP A 60 21.96 -24.01 -7.43
N SER A 61 22.44 -23.09 -6.59
CA SER A 61 23.34 -23.40 -5.49
C SER A 61 22.46 -23.83 -4.32
N GLY A 62 22.25 -25.14 -4.18
CA GLY A 62 21.37 -25.80 -3.20
C GLY A 62 21.74 -25.61 -1.73
N GLU A 63 22.20 -24.43 -1.32
CA GLU A 63 22.35 -24.04 0.07
C GLU A 63 21.00 -23.47 0.56
N LYS A 64 20.14 -24.38 1.03
CA LYS A 64 18.87 -24.03 1.67
C LYS A 64 19.15 -23.07 2.82
N GLN A 65 18.83 -21.78 2.64
CA GLN A 65 18.83 -20.85 3.75
C GLN A 65 17.92 -21.39 4.87
N PRO A 66 18.31 -21.18 6.14
CA PRO A 66 17.50 -21.61 7.28
C PRO A 66 16.12 -20.98 7.17
N GLU A 67 15.07 -21.80 7.24
CA GLU A 67 13.67 -21.35 7.12
C GLU A 67 13.39 -20.23 8.15
N SER A 68 13.37 -18.99 7.67
CA SER A 68 13.00 -17.83 8.46
C SER A 68 11.53 -17.96 8.82
N LYS A 69 11.23 -18.03 10.13
CA LYS A 69 9.84 -18.09 10.59
C LYS A 69 9.10 -16.83 10.16
N LEU A 70 7.98 -17.02 9.46
CA LEU A 70 7.09 -15.93 9.11
C LEU A 70 6.57 -15.22 10.36
N PRO A 71 6.50 -13.89 10.35
CA PRO A 71 5.77 -13.14 11.36
C PRO A 71 4.31 -13.58 11.39
N ALA A 72 3.76 -13.78 12.59
CA ALA A 72 2.38 -14.25 12.80
C ALA A 72 1.32 -13.38 12.09
N ILE A 73 1.62 -12.11 11.81
CA ILE A 73 0.72 -11.19 11.11
C ILE A 73 0.57 -11.52 9.61
N ILE A 74 1.58 -12.12 8.98
CA ILE A 74 1.53 -12.53 7.56
C ILE A 74 1.36 -14.04 7.38
N GLU A 75 1.56 -14.84 8.42
CA GLU A 75 1.38 -16.30 8.38
C GLU A 75 0.00 -16.71 7.83
N LYS A 76 -1.09 -16.13 8.36
CA LYS A 76 -2.45 -16.43 7.87
C LYS A 76 -2.70 -16.01 6.41
N PRO A 77 -2.35 -14.77 5.99
CA PRO A 77 -2.41 -14.40 4.58
C PRO A 77 -1.61 -15.33 3.66
N VAL A 78 -0.41 -15.77 4.08
CA VAL A 78 0.45 -16.67 3.30
C VAL A 78 -0.15 -18.06 3.22
N GLU A 79 -0.69 -18.60 4.32
CA GLU A 79 -1.40 -19.88 4.33
C GLU A 79 -2.61 -19.84 3.40
N LYS A 80 -3.40 -18.75 3.43
CA LYS A 80 -4.52 -18.55 2.51
C LYS A 80 -4.05 -18.49 1.05
N ALA A 81 -2.95 -17.79 0.77
CA ALA A 81 -2.38 -17.73 -0.58
C ALA A 81 -1.90 -19.11 -1.06
N SER A 82 -1.22 -19.87 -0.18
CA SER A 82 -0.81 -21.26 -0.43
C SER A 82 -2.01 -22.14 -0.79
N GLN A 83 -3.12 -22.03 -0.04
CA GLN A 83 -4.35 -22.77 -0.34
C GLN A 83 -4.94 -22.41 -1.73
N LEU A 84 -4.84 -21.15 -2.16
CA LEU A 84 -5.33 -20.69 -3.46
C LEU A 84 -4.51 -21.23 -4.64
N ILE A 85 -3.23 -21.54 -4.43
CA ILE A 85 -2.33 -22.14 -5.42
C ILE A 85 -2.22 -23.67 -5.28
N GLY A 86 -3.22 -24.32 -4.68
CA GLY A 86 -3.25 -25.79 -4.58
C GLY A 86 -2.42 -26.37 -3.43
N GLY A 87 -2.07 -25.56 -2.42
CA GLY A 87 -1.35 -25.98 -1.23
C GLY A 87 0.17 -25.96 -1.37
N GLU A 88 0.70 -25.36 -2.45
CA GLU A 88 2.14 -25.19 -2.61
C GLU A 88 2.71 -24.27 -1.51
N LYS A 89 3.86 -24.65 -0.95
CA LYS A 89 4.51 -23.86 0.10
C LYS A 89 5.09 -22.59 -0.54
N ILE A 90 4.65 -21.43 -0.04
CA ILE A 90 5.23 -20.14 -0.41
C ILE A 90 6.48 -19.91 0.43
N ASP A 91 7.59 -19.56 -0.22
CA ASP A 91 8.84 -19.23 0.46
C ASP A 91 8.63 -18.04 1.40
N SER A 92 9.21 -18.13 2.60
CA SER A 92 9.01 -17.11 3.62
C SER A 92 9.68 -15.78 3.27
N ALA A 93 10.80 -15.82 2.54
CA ALA A 93 11.46 -14.62 2.01
C ALA A 93 10.58 -13.93 0.95
N ASP A 94 9.97 -14.70 0.04
CA ASP A 94 9.08 -14.17 -0.98
C ASP A 94 7.83 -13.53 -0.39
N ALA A 95 7.23 -14.19 0.61
CA ALA A 95 6.11 -13.62 1.34
C ALA A 95 6.47 -12.29 2.03
N LEU A 96 7.69 -12.18 2.56
CA LEU A 96 8.19 -10.94 3.16
C LEU A 96 8.47 -9.88 2.10
N ASP A 97 9.03 -10.23 0.96
CA ASP A 97 9.30 -9.33 -0.16
C ASP A 97 7.99 -8.76 -0.74
N VAL A 98 6.96 -9.61 -0.95
CA VAL A 98 5.62 -9.17 -1.36
C VAL A 98 5.02 -8.23 -0.31
N ALA A 99 5.12 -8.57 0.98
CA ALA A 99 4.62 -7.71 2.04
C ALA A 99 5.33 -6.35 2.08
N ALA A 100 6.65 -6.33 1.86
CA ALA A 100 7.46 -5.12 1.78
C ALA A 100 7.03 -4.23 0.61
N ILE A 101 6.89 -4.81 -0.59
CA ILE A 101 6.41 -4.08 -1.78
C ILE A 101 5.03 -3.46 -1.50
N LEU A 102 4.08 -4.25 -1.00
CA LEU A 102 2.73 -3.76 -0.70
C LEU A 102 2.74 -2.65 0.36
N LEU A 103 3.60 -2.73 1.38
CA LEU A 103 3.70 -1.70 2.41
C LEU A 103 4.42 -0.42 1.93
N ASN A 104 5.32 -0.53 0.96
CA ASN A 104 6.08 0.60 0.41
C ASN A 104 5.34 1.33 -0.72
N SER A 105 4.46 0.64 -1.46
CA SER A 105 3.61 1.21 -2.52
C SER A 105 2.58 2.26 -2.05
N GLY A 106 2.56 2.61 -0.76
CA GLY A 106 1.60 3.57 -0.22
C GLY A 106 0.17 3.04 -0.11
N LEU A 107 -0.03 1.72 -0.19
CA LEU A 107 -1.29 1.09 0.21
C LEU A 107 -1.54 1.33 1.70
N SER A 108 -2.74 1.82 2.02
CA SER A 108 -3.20 1.90 3.41
C SER A 108 -3.42 0.50 3.99
N LEU A 109 -3.31 0.35 5.31
CA LEU A 109 -3.63 -0.92 5.98
C LEU A 109 -5.06 -1.38 5.67
N LYS A 110 -6.01 -0.44 5.51
CA LYS A 110 -7.38 -0.75 5.10
C LYS A 110 -7.43 -1.35 3.69
N GLN A 111 -6.68 -0.79 2.74
CA GLN A 111 -6.58 -1.36 1.39
C GLN A 111 -5.92 -2.73 1.42
N ILE A 112 -4.83 -2.92 2.18
CA ILE A 112 -4.19 -4.24 2.36
C ILE A 112 -5.18 -5.24 2.95
N SER A 113 -5.90 -4.88 4.02
CA SER A 113 -6.93 -5.77 4.60
C SER A 113 -8.08 -6.04 3.63
N TYR A 114 -8.51 -5.05 2.84
CA TYR A 114 -9.52 -5.24 1.80
C TYR A 114 -9.02 -6.21 0.71
N LEU A 115 -7.78 -6.08 0.24
CA LEU A 115 -7.16 -6.98 -0.73
C LEU A 115 -7.05 -8.41 -0.17
N GLN A 116 -6.60 -8.57 1.08
CA GLN A 116 -6.51 -9.86 1.75
C GLN A 116 -7.89 -10.51 1.97
N GLY A 117 -8.89 -9.71 2.33
CA GLY A 117 -10.27 -10.15 2.51
C GLY A 117 -10.88 -10.68 1.21
N ASN A 118 -10.62 -9.99 0.10
CA ASN A 118 -11.11 -10.33 -1.23
C ASN A 118 -10.17 -11.25 -2.02
N ALA A 119 -9.12 -11.79 -1.41
CA ALA A 119 -8.26 -12.79 -2.06
C ALA A 119 -9.03 -14.12 -2.22
N THR A 120 -9.89 -14.19 -3.23
CA THR A 120 -10.66 -15.34 -3.68
C THR A 120 -10.67 -15.36 -5.21
N THR A 121 -11.07 -16.47 -5.82
CA THR A 121 -11.11 -16.59 -7.28
C THR A 121 -12.43 -16.15 -7.90
N ASP A 122 -13.49 -16.13 -7.10
CA ASP A 122 -14.86 -16.00 -7.59
C ASP A 122 -15.39 -14.58 -7.30
N LEU A 123 -14.58 -13.58 -7.65
CA LEU A 123 -14.97 -12.18 -7.51
C LEU A 123 -15.84 -11.73 -8.69
N PRO A 124 -16.86 -10.89 -8.45
CA PRO A 124 -17.57 -10.23 -9.53
C PRO A 124 -16.63 -9.26 -10.27
N VAL A 125 -16.95 -8.96 -11.53
CA VAL A 125 -16.10 -8.15 -12.42
C VAL A 125 -15.82 -6.77 -11.82
N GLU A 126 -16.81 -6.18 -11.17
CA GLU A 126 -16.72 -4.87 -10.54
C GLU A 126 -15.69 -4.85 -9.40
N GLU A 127 -15.66 -5.90 -8.57
CA GLU A 127 -14.69 -6.01 -7.49
C GLU A 127 -13.28 -6.31 -8.02
N LYS A 128 -13.15 -7.12 -9.09
CA LYS A 128 -11.87 -7.32 -9.78
C LYS A 128 -11.32 -6.00 -10.32
N GLN A 129 -12.16 -5.19 -10.97
CA GLN A 129 -11.77 -3.89 -11.50
C GLN A 129 -11.34 -2.94 -10.37
N LYS A 130 -12.10 -2.88 -9.28
CA LYS A 130 -11.74 -2.06 -8.11
C LYS A 130 -10.41 -2.47 -7.48
N ILE A 131 -10.13 -3.77 -7.39
CA ILE A 131 -8.83 -4.28 -6.93
C ILE A 131 -7.71 -3.83 -7.88
N ARG A 132 -7.91 -3.97 -9.20
CA ARG A 132 -6.98 -3.48 -10.21
C ARG A 132 -6.70 -2.00 -10.04
N ASP A 133 -7.73 -1.17 -9.91
CA ASP A 133 -7.59 0.29 -9.77
C ASP A 133 -6.83 0.67 -8.49
N ILE A 134 -7.10 -0.02 -7.37
CA ILE A 134 -6.36 0.19 -6.11
C ILE A 134 -4.89 -0.18 -6.27
N LEU A 135 -4.59 -1.30 -6.93
CA LEU A 135 -3.22 -1.77 -7.11
C LEU A 135 -2.45 -0.88 -8.08
N LEU A 136 -3.01 -0.56 -9.24
CA LEU A 136 -2.38 0.27 -10.28
C LEU A 136 -2.23 1.75 -9.87
N SER A 137 -3.08 2.26 -8.98
CA SER A 137 -2.94 3.63 -8.46
C SER A 137 -1.88 3.78 -7.36
N LYS A 138 -1.33 2.67 -6.86
CA LYS A 138 -0.41 2.65 -5.72
C LYS A 138 0.94 2.04 -6.06
N LEU A 139 0.93 0.96 -6.83
CA LEU A 139 2.15 0.30 -7.25
C LEU A 139 2.81 1.06 -8.42
N SER A 140 4.12 1.24 -8.35
CA SER A 140 4.90 1.66 -9.50
C SER A 140 5.07 0.51 -10.51
N ASP A 141 5.44 0.83 -11.75
CA ASP A 141 5.72 -0.19 -12.77
C ASP A 141 6.83 -1.16 -12.32
N GLU A 142 7.84 -0.65 -11.61
CA GLU A 142 8.93 -1.44 -11.03
C GLU A 142 8.43 -2.42 -9.96
N GLU A 143 7.55 -1.96 -9.07
CA GLU A 143 6.92 -2.80 -8.04
C GLU A 143 6.01 -3.88 -8.67
N ILE A 144 5.28 -3.53 -9.73
CA ILE A 144 4.43 -4.46 -10.47
C ILE A 144 5.27 -5.58 -11.09
N GLU A 145 6.38 -5.24 -11.76
CA GLU A 145 7.25 -6.24 -12.38
C GLU A 145 7.93 -7.13 -11.33
N LEU A 146 8.33 -6.58 -10.19
CA LEU A 146 8.84 -7.38 -9.07
C LEU A 146 7.81 -8.33 -8.51
N LEU A 147 6.57 -7.86 -8.27
CA LEU A 147 5.49 -8.74 -7.82
C LEU A 147 5.25 -9.87 -8.82
N LYS A 148 5.19 -9.57 -10.12
CA LYS A 148 5.06 -10.60 -11.17
C LYS A 148 6.21 -11.59 -11.15
N SER A 149 7.45 -11.11 -10.98
CA SER A 149 8.64 -11.97 -10.92
C SER A 149 8.53 -12.95 -9.75
N ILE A 150 8.23 -12.44 -8.55
CA ILE A 150 8.10 -13.25 -7.34
C ILE A 150 6.97 -14.27 -7.47
N THR A 151 5.82 -13.87 -8.03
CA THR A 151 4.66 -14.77 -8.11
C THR A 151 4.71 -15.78 -9.25
N LYS A 152 5.52 -15.53 -10.28
CA LYS A 152 5.63 -16.39 -11.47
C LYS A 152 6.13 -17.79 -11.14
N GLN A 153 7.06 -17.93 -10.19
CA GLN A 153 7.55 -19.24 -9.74
C GLN A 153 6.44 -20.10 -9.11
N TYR A 154 5.38 -19.47 -8.61
CA TYR A 154 4.17 -20.13 -8.06
C TYR A 154 3.05 -20.27 -9.10
N GLY A 155 3.37 -20.10 -10.40
CA GLY A 155 2.40 -20.19 -11.48
C GLY A 155 1.39 -19.04 -11.56
N ILE A 156 1.58 -17.95 -10.79
CA ILE A 156 0.69 -16.79 -10.78
C ILE A 156 1.31 -15.65 -11.61
N GLY A 157 0.68 -15.33 -12.74
CA GLY A 157 1.13 -14.23 -13.62
C GLY A 157 0.69 -12.83 -13.21
N LEU A 158 -0.16 -12.68 -12.20
CA LEU A 158 -0.77 -11.40 -11.77
C LEU A 158 -1.35 -10.57 -12.93
N ASN A 159 -2.08 -11.21 -13.85
CA ASN A 159 -2.73 -10.53 -14.99
C ASN A 159 -3.67 -9.38 -14.58
N ILE A 160 -4.12 -9.35 -13.31
CA ILE A 160 -4.87 -8.23 -12.74
C ILE A 160 -4.09 -6.90 -12.76
N LEU A 161 -2.76 -6.96 -12.69
CA LEU A 161 -1.85 -5.82 -12.75
C LEU A 161 -1.50 -5.39 -14.19
N ASN A 162 -2.10 -6.01 -15.21
CA ASN A 162 -1.97 -5.56 -16.59
C ASN A 162 -3.22 -4.74 -16.96
N PRO A 163 -3.10 -3.41 -17.20
CA PRO A 163 -4.24 -2.55 -17.53
C PRO A 163 -4.99 -2.99 -18.79
N ASN A 164 -4.25 -3.58 -19.74
CA ASN A 164 -4.79 -3.97 -21.04
C ASN A 164 -5.38 -5.39 -21.03
N TYR A 165 -5.15 -6.17 -19.98
CA TYR A 165 -5.70 -7.53 -19.89
C TYR A 165 -7.19 -7.48 -19.55
N PRO A 166 -8.08 -8.15 -20.30
CA PRO A 166 -9.51 -8.15 -20.01
C PRO A 166 -9.81 -8.64 -18.59
N ILE A 167 -10.57 -7.85 -17.83
CA ILE A 167 -10.77 -8.07 -16.39
C ILE A 167 -11.59 -9.34 -16.13
N GLU A 168 -12.50 -9.67 -17.04
CA GLU A 168 -13.33 -10.86 -17.03
C GLU A 168 -12.52 -12.16 -17.12
N TRP A 169 -11.33 -12.13 -17.72
CA TRP A 169 -10.44 -13.29 -17.83
C TRP A 169 -9.60 -13.52 -16.57
N VAL A 170 -9.51 -12.53 -15.67
CA VAL A 170 -8.75 -12.64 -14.43
C VAL A 170 -9.43 -13.64 -13.50
N GLY A 171 -8.68 -14.64 -13.03
CA GLY A 171 -9.17 -15.66 -12.11
C GLY A 171 -9.95 -16.80 -12.76
N GLU A 172 -9.99 -16.88 -14.09
CA GLU A 172 -10.52 -18.05 -14.80
C GLU A 172 -9.71 -19.30 -14.42
N ARG A 173 -10.42 -20.40 -14.13
CA ARG A 173 -9.83 -21.67 -13.68
C ARG A 173 -10.07 -22.81 -14.64
N ASP A 174 -11.04 -22.67 -15.54
CA ASP A 174 -11.28 -23.66 -16.57
C ASP A 174 -10.06 -23.73 -17.51
N PRO A 175 -9.35 -24.88 -17.58
CA PRO A 175 -8.15 -25.01 -18.41
C PRO A 175 -8.40 -24.72 -19.89
N GLU A 176 -9.58 -25.03 -20.40
CA GLU A 176 -9.94 -24.78 -21.80
C GLU A 176 -10.09 -23.28 -22.04
N LYS A 177 -10.86 -22.59 -21.18
CA LYS A 177 -11.02 -21.12 -21.27
C LYS A 177 -9.73 -20.37 -21.01
N MET A 178 -8.88 -20.82 -20.09
CA MET A 178 -7.55 -20.21 -19.89
C MET A 178 -6.71 -20.30 -21.16
N LYS A 179 -6.75 -21.44 -21.87
CA LYS A 179 -6.06 -21.62 -23.14
C LYS A 179 -6.62 -20.69 -24.21
N GLU A 180 -7.94 -20.61 -24.34
CA GLU A 180 -8.62 -19.71 -25.27
C GLU A 180 -8.28 -18.23 -24.98
N ASN A 181 -8.38 -17.81 -23.73
CA ASN A 181 -8.05 -16.44 -23.29
C ASN A 181 -6.58 -16.11 -23.56
N ASN A 182 -5.65 -17.05 -23.33
CA ASN A 182 -4.24 -16.86 -23.63
C ASN A 182 -3.96 -16.75 -25.14
N GLU A 183 -4.65 -17.53 -25.98
CA GLU A 183 -4.54 -17.42 -27.44
C GLU A 183 -5.15 -16.10 -27.96
N ALA A 184 -6.31 -15.70 -27.43
CA ALA A 184 -6.95 -14.43 -27.74
C ALA A 184 -6.06 -13.24 -27.34
N TRP A 185 -5.47 -13.29 -26.14
CA TRP A 185 -4.53 -12.29 -25.65
C TRP A 185 -3.29 -12.16 -26.54
N LYS A 186 -2.71 -13.28 -26.98
CA LYS A 186 -1.57 -13.27 -27.91
C LYS A 186 -1.92 -12.61 -29.24
N LYS A 187 -3.12 -12.88 -29.78
CA LYS A 187 -3.60 -12.26 -31.03
C LYS A 187 -3.80 -10.75 -30.87
N MET A 188 -4.40 -10.30 -29.76
CA MET A 188 -4.58 -8.87 -29.46
C MET A 188 -3.23 -8.13 -29.40
N ASN A 189 -2.23 -8.71 -28.73
CA ASN A 189 -0.90 -8.08 -28.62
C ASN A 189 -0.12 -8.07 -29.93
N GLN A 190 -0.27 -9.09 -30.78
CA GLN A 190 0.36 -9.11 -32.11
C GLN A 190 -0.25 -8.05 -33.04
N GLN A 191 -1.54 -7.77 -32.92
CA GLN A 191 -2.22 -6.77 -33.73
C GLN A 191 -1.87 -5.33 -33.28
N SER A 192 -1.64 -5.12 -31.97
CA SER A 192 -1.21 -3.82 -31.42
C SER A 192 0.22 -3.42 -31.81
N ASN A 193 1.14 -4.38 -31.99
CA ASN A 193 2.52 -4.11 -32.39
C ASN A 193 2.73 -4.06 -33.92
N GLY A 194 1.68 -4.28 -34.71
CA GLY A 194 1.76 -4.37 -36.18
C GLY A 194 1.36 -3.11 -36.96
N SER A 195 0.97 -2.01 -36.29
CA SER A 195 0.38 -0.85 -36.97
C SER A 195 1.02 0.48 -36.57
N THR A 196 2.24 0.74 -37.05
CA THR A 196 2.66 2.05 -37.58
C THR A 196 3.98 1.89 -38.35
N LYS A 197 3.89 1.71 -39.67
CA LYS A 197 4.86 2.24 -40.62
C LYS A 197 4.09 3.12 -41.58
N PRO A 198 4.30 4.46 -41.61
CA PRO A 198 3.76 5.28 -42.68
C PRO A 198 4.45 4.85 -43.97
N THR A 199 3.66 4.34 -44.91
CA THR A 199 4.05 4.14 -46.29
C THR A 199 4.19 5.51 -46.93
N ASP A 200 5.38 6.09 -46.87
CA ASP A 200 5.75 7.22 -47.72
C ASP A 200 6.13 6.67 -49.10
N THR A 201 5.35 7.07 -50.10
CA THR A 201 5.50 6.69 -51.49
C THR A 201 6.01 7.92 -52.23
N GLY A 202 7.30 7.97 -52.58
CA GLY A 202 7.77 9.05 -53.45
C GLY A 202 9.27 9.18 -53.66
N THR A 203 9.75 8.52 -54.72
CA THR A 203 10.83 9.00 -55.60
C THR A 203 12.29 8.80 -55.16
N LYS A 204 12.87 7.72 -55.70
CA LYS A 204 14.31 7.53 -55.90
C LYS A 204 14.91 8.62 -56.81
N THR A 205 16.06 9.16 -56.45
CA THR A 205 17.12 9.51 -57.39
C THR A 205 18.47 9.26 -56.71
N ASP A 206 19.33 8.52 -57.41
CA ASP A 206 20.67 8.09 -57.01
C ASP A 206 21.65 9.25 -56.80
N GLU A 207 22.49 9.21 -55.76
CA GLU A 207 23.95 9.43 -55.87
C GLU A 207 24.72 9.14 -54.56
N LYS A 208 25.61 8.14 -54.65
CA LYS A 208 27.01 7.98 -54.15
C LYS A 208 27.46 8.52 -52.75
N PRO A 209 28.32 7.78 -51.99
CA PRO A 209 28.60 8.08 -50.59
C PRO A 209 29.83 8.98 -50.37
N ALA A 210 29.77 9.81 -49.33
CA ALA A 210 30.93 10.40 -48.68
C ALA A 210 30.76 10.42 -47.15
N ASN A 211 31.58 9.58 -46.54
CA ASN A 211 32.05 9.51 -45.17
C ASN A 211 32.06 10.86 -44.41
N THR A 212 31.43 10.97 -43.23
CA THR A 212 31.92 11.81 -42.11
C THR A 212 31.33 11.36 -40.77
N ASP A 213 32.21 10.87 -39.90
CA ASP A 213 32.04 10.75 -38.45
C ASP A 213 31.61 12.08 -37.81
N THR A 214 30.53 12.10 -37.03
CA THR A 214 30.46 12.89 -35.78
C THR A 214 29.39 12.33 -34.84
N LYS A 215 29.82 11.87 -33.66
CA LYS A 215 28.99 11.64 -32.46
C LYS A 215 28.50 12.99 -31.91
N GLN A 216 27.19 13.15 -31.60
CA GLN A 216 26.75 13.88 -30.41
C GLN A 216 25.27 13.67 -30.06
N ASP A 217 25.03 13.13 -28.85
CA ASP A 217 23.87 13.21 -27.95
C ASP A 217 22.45 13.48 -28.51
N ASP A 218 21.68 12.42 -28.73
CA ASP A 218 20.21 12.48 -28.70
C ASP A 218 19.71 12.35 -27.25
N LYS A 219 19.55 13.49 -26.59
CA LYS A 219 18.75 13.62 -25.37
C LYS A 219 17.26 13.62 -25.77
N PRO A 220 16.38 12.85 -25.10
CA PRO A 220 14.96 12.78 -25.46
C PRO A 220 14.31 14.17 -25.42
N ALA A 221 13.63 14.56 -26.49
CA ALA A 221 12.78 15.73 -26.50
C ALA A 221 11.63 15.51 -25.51
N GLU A 222 11.72 16.19 -24.36
CA GLU A 222 10.64 16.31 -23.39
C GLU A 222 9.41 16.87 -24.12
N PRO A 223 8.23 16.21 -24.03
CA PRO A 223 7.04 16.72 -24.69
C PRO A 223 6.75 18.12 -24.16
N GLU A 224 6.67 19.09 -25.08
CA GLU A 224 6.26 20.47 -24.79
C GLU A 224 4.96 20.43 -23.97
N LYS A 225 5.08 20.70 -22.67
CA LYS A 225 3.90 20.94 -21.81
C LYS A 225 3.17 22.12 -22.40
N GLU A 226 1.97 21.89 -22.93
CA GLU A 226 1.07 22.97 -23.32
C GLU A 226 0.99 23.97 -22.16
N PRO A 227 1.18 25.27 -22.41
CA PRO A 227 1.17 26.29 -21.38
C PRO A 227 -0.19 26.27 -20.68
N THR A 228 -0.17 25.96 -19.38
CA THR A 228 -1.36 25.95 -18.55
C THR A 228 -2.06 27.31 -18.68
N PRO A 229 -3.32 27.37 -19.13
CA PRO A 229 -4.00 28.63 -19.37
C PRO A 229 -4.04 29.46 -18.09
N GLU A 230 -3.54 30.69 -18.16
CA GLU A 230 -3.44 31.55 -16.99
C GLU A 230 -4.83 31.96 -16.52
N LEU A 231 -5.16 31.69 -15.25
CA LEU A 231 -6.44 32.07 -14.65
C LEU A 231 -6.62 33.59 -14.68
N THR A 232 -7.83 34.04 -15.02
CA THR A 232 -8.21 35.46 -14.93
C THR A 232 -8.17 35.93 -13.47
N THR A 233 -8.07 37.25 -13.25
CA THR A 233 -8.04 37.83 -11.90
C THR A 233 -9.24 37.42 -11.04
N ASP A 234 -10.43 37.36 -11.65
CA ASP A 234 -11.66 36.97 -10.95
C ASP A 234 -11.62 35.48 -10.56
N LEU A 235 -11.17 34.60 -11.46
CA LEU A 235 -11.01 33.18 -11.15
C LEU A 235 -9.91 32.93 -10.10
N LYS A 236 -8.85 33.74 -10.08
CA LYS A 236 -7.81 33.69 -9.03
C LYS A 236 -8.41 33.99 -7.64
N GLN A 237 -9.32 34.97 -7.53
CA GLN A 237 -10.00 35.28 -6.27
C GLN A 237 -10.96 34.16 -5.84
N VAL A 238 -11.75 33.62 -6.77
CA VAL A 238 -12.65 32.48 -6.49
C VAL A 238 -11.85 31.27 -6.02
N LYS A 239 -10.76 30.94 -6.72
CA LYS A 239 -9.83 29.87 -6.32
C LYS A 239 -9.34 30.06 -4.90
N GLN A 240 -8.81 31.24 -4.57
CA GLN A 240 -8.30 31.54 -3.23
C GLN A 240 -9.37 31.38 -2.15
N SER A 241 -10.62 31.76 -2.43
CA SER A 241 -11.73 31.58 -1.51
C SER A 241 -12.07 30.09 -1.29
N ILE A 242 -12.07 29.28 -2.35
CA ILE A 242 -12.31 27.83 -2.25
C ILE A 242 -11.16 27.19 -1.46
N ASP A 243 -9.91 27.51 -1.81
CA ASP A 243 -8.71 27.00 -1.13
C ASP A 243 -8.75 27.30 0.37
N SER A 244 -9.01 28.55 0.74
CA SER A 244 -9.04 28.96 2.16
C SER A 244 -10.13 28.23 2.95
N LYS A 245 -11.30 28.03 2.33
CA LYS A 245 -12.41 27.29 2.95
C LYS A 245 -12.04 25.81 3.15
N THR A 246 -11.51 25.18 2.11
CA THR A 246 -11.09 23.78 2.17
C THR A 246 -9.96 23.57 3.17
N GLU A 247 -8.96 24.45 3.19
CA GLU A 247 -7.87 24.39 4.18
C GLU A 247 -8.40 24.56 5.60
N GLY A 248 -9.40 25.41 5.83
CA GLY A 248 -10.10 25.51 7.11
C GLY A 248 -10.79 24.20 7.54
N GLN A 249 -11.48 23.53 6.60
CA GLN A 249 -12.11 22.23 6.86
C GLN A 249 -11.06 21.14 7.14
N LEU A 250 -9.97 21.11 6.39
CA LEU A 250 -8.86 20.17 6.56
C LEU A 250 -8.13 20.38 7.90
N ALA A 251 -7.92 21.63 8.32
CA ALA A 251 -7.32 21.94 9.61
C ALA A 251 -8.21 21.46 10.78
N SER A 252 -9.52 21.69 10.69
CA SER A 252 -10.50 21.18 11.66
C SER A 252 -10.53 19.65 11.72
N LEU A 253 -10.50 18.99 10.55
CA LEU A 253 -10.40 17.54 10.46
C LEU A 253 -9.10 17.03 11.08
N SER A 254 -7.97 17.65 10.76
CA SER A 254 -6.65 17.30 11.32
C SER A 254 -6.67 17.35 12.85
N GLY A 255 -7.20 18.44 13.43
CA GLY A 255 -7.35 18.56 14.89
C GLY A 255 -8.23 17.45 15.49
N THR A 256 -9.35 17.13 14.84
CA THR A 256 -10.25 16.05 15.27
C THR A 256 -9.56 14.68 15.21
N CYS A 257 -8.86 14.39 14.12
CA CYS A 257 -8.14 13.14 13.92
C CYS A 257 -6.98 12.97 14.90
N GLN A 258 -6.21 14.04 15.14
CA GLN A 258 -5.16 14.07 16.13
C GLN A 258 -5.72 13.86 17.54
N ALA A 259 -6.84 14.49 17.89
CA ALA A 259 -7.48 14.29 19.19
C ALA A 259 -7.98 12.84 19.38
N LYS A 260 -8.60 12.23 18.36
CA LYS A 260 -8.99 10.81 18.37
C LYS A 260 -7.78 9.89 18.55
N SER A 261 -6.72 10.14 17.78
CA SER A 261 -5.46 9.38 17.86
C SER A 261 -4.85 9.47 19.26
N ASN A 262 -4.73 10.69 19.81
CA ASN A 262 -4.22 10.92 21.15
C ASN A 262 -5.09 10.27 22.23
N SER A 263 -6.42 10.25 22.05
CA SER A 263 -7.34 9.56 22.96
C SER A 263 -7.11 8.04 22.97
N ILE A 264 -6.95 7.43 21.79
CA ILE A 264 -6.63 5.99 21.68
C ILE A 264 -5.26 5.72 22.31
N LEU A 265 -4.27 6.55 22.02
CA LEU A 265 -2.93 6.43 22.59
C LEU A 265 -2.96 6.55 24.12
N ALA A 266 -3.71 7.50 24.69
CA ALA A 266 -3.88 7.64 26.12
C ALA A 266 -4.56 6.40 26.74
N GLN A 267 -5.53 5.79 26.05
CA GLN A 267 -6.14 4.54 26.49
C GLN A 267 -5.17 3.35 26.42
N ILE A 268 -4.25 3.33 25.45
CA ILE A 268 -3.20 2.32 25.34
C ILE A 268 -2.22 2.48 26.51
N VAL A 269 -1.64 3.68 26.66
CA VAL A 269 -0.62 3.96 27.67
C VAL A 269 -1.17 3.90 29.09
N GLY A 270 -2.44 4.26 29.29
CA GLY A 270 -3.11 4.26 30.60
C GLY A 270 -3.76 2.95 31.00
N SER A 271 -3.66 1.86 30.21
CA SER A 271 -4.31 0.61 30.59
C SER A 271 -3.61 -0.05 31.78
N ALA A 272 -4.36 -0.34 32.85
CA ALA A 272 -3.87 -0.92 34.09
C ALA A 272 -3.23 -2.31 33.93
N ASP A 273 -3.58 -3.03 32.86
CA ASP A 273 -3.05 -4.35 32.52
C ASP A 273 -1.68 -4.28 31.81
N GLY A 274 -1.12 -3.07 31.66
CA GLY A 274 0.05 -2.81 30.84
C GLY A 274 -0.27 -2.85 29.34
N VAL A 275 0.67 -2.38 28.53
CA VAL A 275 0.56 -2.44 27.07
C VAL A 275 0.99 -3.83 26.62
N THR A 276 0.04 -4.73 26.39
CA THR A 276 0.31 -6.08 25.83
C THR A 276 -0.02 -6.15 24.33
N LEU A 277 0.67 -7.01 23.57
CA LEU A 277 0.38 -7.24 22.15
C LEU A 277 -1.04 -7.73 21.93
N GLU A 278 -1.48 -8.68 22.76
CA GLU A 278 -2.84 -9.21 22.71
C GLU A 278 -3.86 -8.10 22.96
N ASN A 279 -3.63 -7.19 23.92
CA ASN A 279 -4.50 -6.03 24.13
C ASN A 279 -4.41 -5.05 22.95
N LEU A 280 -3.23 -4.78 22.41
CA LEU A 280 -3.05 -3.91 21.25
C LEU A 280 -3.83 -4.44 20.04
N GLN A 281 -3.72 -5.73 19.74
CA GLN A 281 -4.41 -6.38 18.63
C GLN A 281 -5.92 -6.51 18.88
N ASN A 282 -6.32 -7.09 20.01
CA ASN A 282 -7.74 -7.42 20.24
C ASN A 282 -8.58 -6.21 20.65
N LYS A 283 -7.99 -5.22 21.34
CA LYS A 283 -8.74 -4.10 21.92
C LYS A 283 -8.54 -2.78 21.18
N TYR A 284 -7.36 -2.55 20.61
CA TYR A 284 -7.00 -1.25 20.07
C TYR A 284 -6.86 -1.22 18.55
N LEU A 285 -6.51 -2.32 17.88
CA LEU A 285 -6.37 -2.36 16.42
C LEU A 285 -7.67 -1.96 15.72
N GLY A 286 -8.81 -2.53 16.13
CA GLY A 286 -10.12 -2.16 15.60
C GLY A 286 -10.44 -0.68 15.79
N LYS A 287 -10.14 -0.11 16.97
CA LYS A 287 -10.33 1.32 17.27
C LYS A 287 -9.45 2.21 16.42
N VAL A 288 -8.20 1.82 16.18
CA VAL A 288 -7.27 2.56 15.32
C VAL A 288 -7.77 2.54 13.88
N MET A 289 -8.17 1.37 13.38
CA MET A 289 -8.72 1.23 12.02
C MET A 289 -10.03 2.02 11.84
N GLU A 290 -10.92 2.01 12.83
CA GLU A 290 -12.16 2.79 12.83
C GLU A 290 -11.86 4.30 12.85
N ALA A 291 -10.97 4.74 13.73
CA ALA A 291 -10.59 6.15 13.83
C ALA A 291 -9.95 6.65 12.53
N GLU A 292 -8.97 5.90 11.99
CA GLU A 292 -8.34 6.22 10.72
C GLU A 292 -9.35 6.20 9.57
N GLY A 293 -10.18 5.16 9.47
CA GLY A 293 -11.21 5.06 8.44
C GLY A 293 -12.21 6.22 8.48
N SER A 294 -12.58 6.70 9.68
CA SER A 294 -13.45 7.88 9.83
C SER A 294 -12.78 9.18 9.36
N CYS A 295 -11.47 9.30 9.62
CA CYS A 295 -10.66 10.43 9.20
C CYS A 295 -10.47 10.44 7.67
N ASP A 296 -10.19 9.28 7.09
CA ASP A 296 -10.01 9.12 5.65
C ASP A 296 -11.32 9.44 4.91
N ALA A 297 -12.46 8.94 5.40
CA ALA A 297 -13.76 9.22 4.81
C ALA A 297 -14.10 10.73 4.84
N ALA A 298 -13.86 11.39 5.97
CA ALA A 298 -14.08 12.83 6.09
C ALA A 298 -13.14 13.65 5.19
N PHE A 299 -11.87 13.23 5.08
CA PHE A 299 -10.91 13.85 4.18
C PHE A 299 -11.37 13.76 2.72
N GLN A 300 -11.74 12.56 2.26
CA GLN A 300 -12.25 12.35 0.91
C GLN A 300 -13.52 13.20 0.65
N GLY A 301 -14.43 13.27 1.62
CA GLY A 301 -15.61 14.14 1.52
C GLY A 301 -15.26 15.62 1.30
N ILE A 302 -14.27 16.15 2.03
CA ILE A 302 -13.80 17.54 1.90
C ILE A 302 -13.16 17.76 0.51
N VAL A 303 -12.30 16.85 0.06
CA VAL A 303 -11.62 16.97 -1.24
C VAL A 303 -12.61 16.88 -2.40
N SER A 304 -13.58 15.96 -2.35
CA SER A 304 -14.64 15.88 -3.37
C SER A 304 -15.51 17.13 -3.40
N GLN A 305 -15.84 17.71 -2.23
CA GLN A 305 -16.57 18.97 -2.16
C GLN A 305 -15.79 20.13 -2.80
N ALA A 306 -14.48 20.18 -2.56
CA ALA A 306 -13.60 21.17 -3.17
C ALA A 306 -13.50 20.99 -4.69
N ALA A 307 -13.35 19.76 -5.18
CA ALA A 307 -13.34 19.44 -6.61
C ALA A 307 -14.64 19.89 -7.31
N SER A 308 -15.80 19.65 -6.68
CA SER A 308 -17.08 20.17 -7.18
C SER A 308 -17.09 21.70 -7.24
N SER A 309 -16.60 22.36 -6.18
CA SER A 309 -16.55 23.83 -6.13
C SER A 309 -15.64 24.44 -7.21
N TYR A 310 -14.54 23.75 -7.55
CA TYR A 310 -13.66 24.10 -8.66
C TYR A 310 -14.37 23.96 -10.01
N ALA A 311 -15.02 22.81 -10.24
CA ALA A 311 -15.75 22.54 -11.47
C ALA A 311 -16.90 23.55 -11.68
N ASP A 312 -17.67 23.86 -10.65
CA ASP A 312 -18.75 24.85 -10.68
C ASP A 312 -18.25 26.27 -11.01
N ALA A 313 -17.00 26.58 -10.63
CA ALA A 313 -16.33 27.85 -10.93
C ALA A 313 -15.64 27.86 -12.32
N GLY A 314 -15.68 26.75 -13.06
CA GLY A 314 -14.95 26.60 -14.32
C GLY A 314 -13.42 26.59 -14.15
N ILE A 315 -12.93 26.17 -12.97
CA ILE A 315 -11.51 26.05 -12.67
C ILE A 315 -11.10 24.58 -12.83
N ASP A 316 -10.05 24.34 -13.61
CA ASP A 316 -9.53 23.00 -13.85
C ASP A 316 -9.04 22.34 -12.53
N SER A 317 -9.30 21.05 -12.36
CA SER A 317 -8.94 20.30 -11.16
C SER A 317 -7.42 20.18 -10.97
N SER A 318 -6.62 20.31 -12.03
CA SER A 318 -5.15 20.40 -11.93
C SER A 318 -4.66 21.64 -11.16
N ALA A 319 -5.50 22.67 -11.01
CA ALA A 319 -5.20 23.84 -10.20
C ALA A 319 -5.49 23.64 -8.70
N MET A 320 -6.01 22.47 -8.30
CA MET A 320 -6.22 22.14 -6.89
C MET A 320 -4.87 21.93 -6.18
N PRO A 321 -4.69 22.40 -4.94
CA PRO A 321 -3.51 22.07 -4.15
C PRO A 321 -3.41 20.56 -3.88
N ASP A 322 -2.19 20.07 -3.66
CA ASP A 322 -1.95 18.67 -3.29
C ASP A 322 -2.29 18.41 -1.80
N TRP A 323 -3.58 18.48 -1.48
CA TRP A 323 -4.08 18.20 -0.13
C TRP A 323 -3.89 16.73 0.26
N ASN A 324 -3.84 15.82 -0.72
CA ASN A 324 -3.65 14.39 -0.48
C ASN A 324 -2.24 14.09 0.06
N ALA A 325 -1.20 14.65 -0.56
CA ALA A 325 0.16 14.50 -0.02
C ALA A 325 0.29 15.13 1.37
N LYS A 326 -0.28 16.32 1.60
CA LYS A 326 -0.29 16.97 2.93
C LYS A 326 -0.98 16.10 3.99
N TYR A 327 -2.12 15.50 3.64
CA TYR A 327 -2.88 14.64 4.53
C TYR A 327 -2.12 13.36 4.89
N GLU A 328 -1.55 12.67 3.89
CA GLU A 328 -0.76 11.45 4.12
C GLU A 328 0.52 11.73 4.93
N ALA A 329 1.21 12.85 4.67
CA ALA A 329 2.35 13.27 5.49
C ALA A 329 1.96 13.47 6.96
N SER A 330 0.81 14.11 7.21
CA SER A 330 0.28 14.30 8.57
C SER A 330 -0.06 12.97 9.25
N LYS A 331 -0.73 12.05 8.53
CA LYS A 331 -1.03 10.69 9.03
C LYS A 331 0.23 9.95 9.43
N GLN A 332 1.27 10.00 8.59
CA GLN A 332 2.55 9.35 8.89
C GLN A 332 3.22 9.95 10.14
N ALA A 333 3.20 11.28 10.30
CA ALA A 333 3.75 11.95 11.48
C ALA A 333 3.00 11.56 12.78
N VAL A 334 1.67 11.45 12.73
CA VAL A 334 0.87 10.99 13.88
C VAL A 334 1.19 9.52 14.21
N ARG A 335 1.32 8.66 13.20
CA ARG A 335 1.68 7.24 13.38
C ARG A 335 3.04 7.08 14.03
N SER A 336 4.06 7.80 13.54
CA SER A 336 5.41 7.73 14.12
C SER A 336 5.45 8.22 15.56
N SER A 337 4.73 9.31 15.87
CA SER A 337 4.58 9.82 17.23
C SER A 337 3.91 8.80 18.15
N ALA A 338 2.82 8.17 17.71
CA ALA A 338 2.12 7.14 18.46
C ALA A 338 3.02 5.92 18.74
N ILE A 339 3.75 5.44 17.73
CA ILE A 339 4.72 4.33 17.88
C ILE A 339 5.77 4.67 18.95
N SER A 340 6.33 5.89 18.90
CA SER A 340 7.33 6.34 19.89
C SER A 340 6.75 6.38 21.31
N ALA A 341 5.53 6.88 21.48
CA ALA A 341 4.86 6.94 22.78
C ALA A 341 4.53 5.55 23.34
N ILE A 342 4.07 4.64 22.49
CA ILE A 342 3.84 3.23 22.87
C ILE A 342 5.15 2.57 23.30
N ALA A 343 6.23 2.75 22.54
CA ALA A 343 7.54 2.20 22.88
C ALA A 343 8.06 2.72 24.24
N LYS A 344 7.89 4.02 24.52
CA LYS A 344 8.24 4.60 25.84
C LYS A 344 7.41 4.01 26.98
N ALA A 345 6.09 3.85 26.78
CA ALA A 345 5.21 3.26 27.79
C ALA A 345 5.54 1.80 28.09
N ILE A 346 5.99 1.05 27.09
CA ILE A 346 6.48 -0.33 27.26
C ILE A 346 7.78 -0.35 28.06
N ASN A 347 8.73 0.54 27.76
CA ASN A 347 10.01 0.59 28.46
C ASN A 347 9.89 1.05 29.92
N ASN A 348 8.97 1.96 30.23
CA ASN A 348 8.77 2.47 31.60
C ASN A 348 8.04 1.50 32.54
N ASN A 349 7.46 0.41 32.01
CA ASN A 349 6.79 -0.63 32.80
C ASN A 349 7.70 -1.84 33.10
N LYS A 350 8.99 -1.79 32.73
CA LYS A 350 10.01 -2.74 33.16
C LYS A 350 10.58 -2.35 34.52
#